data_AF-A0A8T9DCJ1-F1
#
_entry.id   AF-A0A8T9DCJ1-F1
#
_cell.length_a   1.000
_cell.length_b   1.000
_cell.length_c   1.000
_cell.angle_alpha   90.00
_cell.angle_beta   90.00
_cell.angle_gamma   90.00
#
_symmetry.space_group_name_H-M   'P 1'
#
loop_
_entity.id
_entity.type
_entity.pdbx_description
1 polymer ?
#
loop_
_entity_poly.entity_id
_entity_poly.type
_entity_poly.pdbx_seq_one_letter_code
_entity_poly.pdbx_strand_id
1 'polypeptide(L)'
;MTVPAIVGRLASGIADGLGALGWRSPLRSAALAALKQGVTGNAKAWTEITGRPPQSLEATLAAMPAHVQERWFARLWLLKPVVFAVLSMFWLASGIVGFIRQDAAADILASRGLSPALALWMVLAGSVADILVGAAVLVRWLARAGLMAMIAITLVYLGAATVLAPDIWLDPLGPLVKTVPALCLVLVALAILEER
;
A
#
# COMPACT_ATOMS: atom_id res chain seq x y z
N MET A 1 11.82 -27.41 -1.27
CA MET A 1 12.69 -26.50 -0.49
C MET A 1 12.05 -26.24 0.85
N THR A 2 12.74 -26.53 1.96
CA THR A 2 12.25 -26.23 3.31
C THR A 2 12.53 -24.77 3.64
N VAL A 3 11.49 -23.99 3.93
CA VAL A 3 11.65 -22.59 4.36
C VAL A 3 12.15 -22.60 5.81
N PRO A 4 13.19 -21.83 6.16
CA PRO A 4 13.68 -21.78 7.54
C PRO A 4 12.59 -21.33 8.52
N ALA A 5 12.48 -22.01 9.66
CA ALA A 5 11.44 -21.74 10.66
C ALA A 5 11.46 -20.30 11.21
N ILE A 6 12.61 -19.62 11.14
CA ILE A 6 12.75 -18.21 11.51
C ILE A 6 11.95 -17.30 10.56
N VAL A 7 12.00 -17.57 9.26
CA VAL A 7 11.28 -16.79 8.24
C VAL A 7 9.77 -16.91 8.46
N GLY A 8 9.28 -18.13 8.75
CA GLY A 8 7.86 -18.35 9.05
C GLY A 8 7.37 -17.59 10.28
N ARG A 9 8.18 -17.54 11.35
CA ARG A 9 7.84 -16.81 12.59
C ARG A 9 7.82 -15.30 12.40
N LEU A 10 8.80 -14.75 11.68
CA LEU A 10 8.86 -13.32 11.39
C LEU A 10 7.68 -12.90 10.50
N ALA A 11 7.41 -13.67 9.44
CA ALA A 11 6.28 -13.42 8.55
C ALA A 11 4.95 -13.46 9.30
N SER A 12 4.76 -14.43 10.20
CA SER A 12 3.53 -14.51 10.99
C SER A 12 3.38 -13.40 12.02
N GLY A 13 4.48 -12.97 12.67
CA GLY A 13 4.43 -11.84 13.60
C GLY A 13 4.04 -10.53 12.90
N ILE A 14 4.61 -10.27 11.73
CA ILE A 14 4.24 -9.11 10.89
C ILE A 14 2.78 -9.23 10.43
N ALA A 15 2.36 -10.42 9.98
CA ALA A 15 1.00 -10.66 9.52
C ALA A 15 -0.06 -10.49 10.63
N ASP A 16 0.25 -10.88 11.86
CA ASP A 16 -0.61 -10.70 13.02
C ASP A 16 -0.69 -9.23 13.44
N GLY A 17 0.44 -8.52 13.42
CA GLY A 17 0.49 -7.06 13.68
C GLY A 17 -0.29 -6.25 12.64
N LEU A 18 -0.12 -6.56 11.36
CA LEU A 18 -0.95 -5.99 10.27
C LEU A 18 -2.44 -6.36 10.45
N GLY A 19 -2.72 -7.53 11.03
CA GLY A 19 -4.04 -7.97 11.45
C GLY A 19 -4.75 -7.01 12.42
N ALA A 20 -4.02 -6.46 13.38
CA ALA A 20 -4.55 -5.47 14.32
C ALA A 20 -4.93 -4.15 13.62
N LEU A 21 -4.26 -3.81 12.52
CA LEU A 21 -4.58 -2.66 11.68
C LEU A 21 -5.70 -2.94 10.65
N GLY A 22 -6.31 -4.13 10.71
CA GLY A 22 -7.42 -4.57 9.86
C GLY A 22 -7.00 -5.25 8.56
N TRP A 23 -5.70 -5.48 8.33
CA TRP A 23 -5.23 -6.17 7.13
C TRP A 23 -5.33 -7.69 7.28
N ARG A 24 -5.78 -8.37 6.22
CA ARG A 24 -5.92 -9.82 6.21
C ARG A 24 -4.72 -10.44 5.50
N SER A 25 -3.98 -11.29 6.20
CA SER A 25 -2.84 -12.02 5.65
C SER A 25 -3.06 -13.53 5.82
N PRO A 26 -2.81 -14.36 4.80
CA PRO A 26 -2.85 -15.81 4.89
C PRO A 26 -1.65 -16.36 5.68
N LEU A 27 -0.64 -15.53 5.97
CA LEU A 27 0.55 -15.90 6.71
C LEU A 27 0.39 -15.67 8.23
N ARG A 28 -0.83 -15.53 8.74
CA ARG A 28 -1.08 -15.41 10.19
C ARG A 28 -0.65 -16.66 10.94
N SER A 29 -0.27 -16.48 12.21
CA SER A 29 0.23 -17.58 13.05
C SER A 29 -0.74 -18.77 13.13
N ALA A 30 -2.04 -18.51 13.22
CA ALA A 30 -3.07 -19.55 13.22
C ALA A 30 -3.09 -20.39 11.93
N ALA A 31 -2.95 -19.75 10.76
CA ALA A 31 -2.91 -20.44 9.47
C ALA A 31 -1.64 -21.30 9.34
N LEU A 32 -0.48 -20.79 9.78
CA LEU A 32 0.75 -21.59 9.83
C LEU A 32 0.66 -22.76 10.81
N ALA A 33 -0.01 -22.58 11.96
CA ALA A 33 -0.22 -23.65 12.93
C ALA A 33 -1.10 -24.76 12.35
N ALA A 34 -2.18 -24.41 11.64
CA ALA A 34 -3.03 -25.37 10.95
C ALA A 34 -2.26 -26.13 9.86
N LEU A 35 -1.45 -25.43 9.04
CA LEU A 35 -0.62 -26.07 8.02
C LEU A 35 0.40 -27.05 8.62
N LYS A 36 0.98 -26.74 9.79
CA LYS A 36 1.90 -27.65 10.48
C LYS A 36 1.24 -28.94 10.97
N GLN A 37 -0.03 -28.89 11.34
CA GLN A 37 -0.79 -30.08 11.77
C GLN A 37 -1.16 -30.99 10.60
N GLY A 38 -1.08 -30.48 9.37
CA GLY A 38 -1.51 -31.17 8.16
C GLY A 38 -3.01 -31.00 7.94
N VAL A 39 -3.41 -30.85 6.67
CA VAL A 39 -4.81 -30.78 6.26
C VAL A 39 -5.19 -32.13 5.67
N THR A 40 -5.55 -33.08 6.53
CA THR A 40 -5.93 -34.45 6.14
C THR A 40 -7.38 -34.75 6.48
N GLY A 41 -8.05 -35.59 5.69
CA GLY A 41 -9.42 -36.04 5.95
C GLY A 41 -9.67 -37.44 5.40
N ASN A 42 -10.67 -38.13 5.95
CA ASN A 42 -11.07 -39.45 5.50
C ASN A 42 -12.16 -39.34 4.41
N ALA A 43 -11.80 -39.64 3.17
CA ALA A 43 -12.72 -39.57 2.02
C ALA A 43 -13.65 -40.79 1.86
N LYS A 44 -13.52 -41.82 2.72
CA LYS A 44 -14.22 -43.09 2.56
C LYS A 44 -15.75 -42.92 2.60
N ALA A 45 -16.27 -42.21 3.60
CA ALA A 45 -17.71 -41.97 3.74
C ALA A 45 -18.29 -41.21 2.53
N TRP A 46 -17.57 -40.22 2.00
CA TRP A 46 -17.98 -39.50 0.80
C TRP A 46 -18.06 -40.42 -0.43
N THR A 47 -17.06 -41.27 -0.59
CA THR A 47 -16.96 -42.21 -1.71
C THR A 47 -18.08 -43.25 -1.65
N GLU A 48 -18.40 -43.75 -0.45
CA GLU A 48 -19.49 -44.70 -0.22
C GLU A 48 -20.88 -44.11 -0.54
N ILE A 49 -21.12 -42.84 -0.21
CA ILE A 49 -22.40 -42.17 -0.45
C ILE A 49 -22.58 -41.76 -1.91
N THR A 50 -21.54 -41.20 -2.53
CA THR A 50 -21.66 -40.57 -3.85
C THR A 50 -21.21 -41.46 -5.01
N GLY A 51 -20.49 -42.55 -4.73
CA GLY A 51 -19.82 -43.37 -5.73
C GLY A 51 -18.71 -42.65 -6.49
N ARG A 52 -18.32 -41.43 -6.09
CA ARG A 52 -17.33 -40.59 -6.76
C ARG A 52 -16.16 -40.31 -5.82
N PRO A 53 -14.99 -40.94 -6.03
CA PRO A 53 -13.81 -40.61 -5.24
C PRO A 53 -13.35 -39.18 -5.54
N PRO A 54 -12.71 -38.49 -4.58
CA PRO A 54 -12.11 -37.18 -4.82
C PRO A 54 -11.01 -37.29 -5.87
N GLN A 55 -10.91 -36.26 -6.72
CA GLN A 55 -9.84 -36.17 -7.73
C GLN A 55 -8.49 -35.90 -7.05
N SER A 56 -7.39 -36.33 -7.69
CA SER A 56 -6.07 -35.94 -7.24
C SER A 56 -5.86 -34.42 -7.39
N LEU A 57 -4.90 -33.89 -6.63
CA LEU A 57 -4.56 -32.47 -6.72
C LEU A 57 -4.09 -32.11 -8.13
N GLU A 58 -3.28 -32.96 -8.75
CA GLU A 58 -2.75 -32.74 -10.11
C GLU A 58 -3.86 -32.69 -11.15
N ALA A 59 -4.83 -33.62 -11.07
CA ALA A 59 -5.97 -33.65 -11.98
C ALA A 59 -6.87 -32.42 -11.79
N THR A 60 -7.07 -32.00 -10.53
CA THR A 60 -7.83 -30.79 -10.20
C THR A 60 -7.16 -29.53 -10.76
N LEU A 61 -5.84 -29.38 -10.56
CA LEU A 61 -5.08 -28.23 -11.06
C LEU A 61 -5.02 -28.20 -12.59
N ALA A 62 -4.90 -29.37 -13.24
CA ALA A 62 -4.94 -29.46 -14.71
C ALA A 62 -6.28 -29.04 -15.29
N ALA A 63 -7.38 -29.23 -14.55
CA ALA A 63 -8.72 -28.81 -14.93
C ALA A 63 -9.02 -27.32 -14.65
N MET A 64 -8.13 -26.62 -13.93
CA MET A 64 -8.28 -25.20 -13.56
C MET A 64 -7.16 -24.34 -14.17
N PRO A 65 -7.15 -24.13 -15.50
CA PRO A 65 -6.10 -23.37 -16.16
C PRO A 65 -6.10 -21.91 -15.71
N ALA A 66 -4.95 -21.41 -15.28
CA ALA A 66 -4.82 -20.04 -14.80
C ALA A 66 -5.01 -19.00 -15.91
N HIS A 67 -6.06 -18.19 -15.79
CA HIS A 67 -6.36 -17.08 -16.70
C HIS A 67 -5.49 -15.84 -16.41
N VAL A 68 -5.46 -14.91 -17.37
CA VAL A 68 -4.69 -13.66 -17.25
C VAL A 68 -5.10 -12.88 -15.98
N GLN A 69 -6.39 -12.84 -15.66
CA GLN A 69 -6.93 -12.15 -14.49
C GLN A 69 -6.36 -12.70 -13.17
N GLU A 70 -6.28 -14.02 -13.03
CA GLU A 70 -5.76 -14.69 -11.84
C GLU A 70 -4.25 -14.45 -11.68
N ARG A 71 -3.51 -14.39 -12.79
CA ARG A 71 -2.09 -14.04 -12.78
C ARG A 71 -1.85 -12.60 -12.34
N TRP A 72 -2.66 -11.65 -12.83
CA TRP A 72 -2.61 -10.27 -12.38
C TRP A 72 -2.96 -10.15 -10.90
N PHE A 73 -4.04 -10.81 -10.47
CA PHE A 73 -4.44 -10.85 -9.07
C PHE A 73 -3.31 -11.38 -8.18
N ALA A 74 -2.74 -12.55 -8.50
CA ALA A 74 -1.68 -13.15 -7.70
C ALA A 74 -0.44 -12.24 -7.56
N ARG A 75 -0.05 -11.56 -8.64
CA ARG A 75 1.08 -10.61 -8.63
C ARG A 75 0.78 -9.35 -7.83
N LEU A 76 -0.38 -8.72 -8.08
CA LEU A 76 -0.79 -7.50 -7.38
C LEU A 76 -1.07 -7.75 -5.90
N TRP A 77 -1.59 -8.92 -5.56
CA TRP A 77 -1.83 -9.33 -4.18
C TRP A 77 -0.52 -9.36 -3.38
N LEU A 78 0.57 -9.87 -3.98
CA LEU A 78 1.90 -9.85 -3.37
C LEU A 78 2.51 -8.45 -3.32
N LEU A 79 2.28 -7.61 -4.33
CA LEU A 79 2.81 -6.25 -4.40
C LEU A 79 2.06 -5.26 -3.51
N LYS A 80 0.79 -5.52 -3.19
CA LYS A 80 -0.07 -4.66 -2.37
C LYS A 80 0.60 -4.18 -1.08
N PRO A 81 1.14 -5.02 -0.18
CA PRO A 81 1.80 -4.54 1.03
C PRO A 81 3.00 -3.62 0.74
N VAL A 82 3.75 -3.89 -0.34
CA VAL A 82 4.89 -3.06 -0.74
C VAL A 82 4.42 -1.68 -1.21
N VAL A 83 3.38 -1.63 -2.04
CA VAL A 83 2.80 -0.37 -2.53
C VAL A 83 2.35 0.51 -1.37
N PHE A 84 1.60 -0.05 -0.42
CA PHE A 84 1.07 0.70 0.73
C PHE A 84 2.19 1.14 1.69
N ALA A 85 3.20 0.28 1.92
CA ALA A 85 4.35 0.62 2.75
C ALA A 85 5.19 1.75 2.14
N VAL A 86 5.48 1.67 0.82
CA VAL A 86 6.25 2.71 0.12
C VAL A 86 5.50 4.03 0.10
N LEU A 87 4.18 4.02 -0.19
CA LEU A 87 3.36 5.23 -0.14
C LEU A 87 3.36 5.82 1.27
N SER A 88 3.07 5.03 2.30
CA SER A 88 3.07 5.51 3.69
C SER A 88 4.43 6.11 4.08
N MET A 89 5.53 5.40 3.78
CA MET A 89 6.88 5.87 4.08
C MET A 89 7.21 7.18 3.35
N PHE A 90 6.86 7.31 2.08
CA PHE A 90 7.08 8.54 1.30
C PHE A 90 6.37 9.74 1.93
N TRP A 91 5.07 9.60 2.22
CA TRP A 91 4.26 10.68 2.80
C TRP A 91 4.70 11.03 4.23
N LEU A 92 4.98 10.02 5.07
CA LEU A 92 5.50 10.25 6.42
C LEU A 92 6.86 10.95 6.39
N ALA A 93 7.79 10.50 5.54
CA ALA A 93 9.11 11.11 5.43
C ALA A 93 9.02 12.55 4.94
N SER A 94 8.21 12.82 3.90
CA SER A 94 7.94 14.17 3.40
C SER A 94 7.42 15.08 4.51
N GLY A 95 6.36 14.67 5.21
CA GLY A 95 5.76 15.48 6.26
C GLY A 95 6.67 15.68 7.48
N ILE A 96 7.41 14.65 7.92
CA ILE A 96 8.36 14.77 9.03
C ILE A 96 9.51 15.72 8.67
N VAL A 97 10.07 15.59 7.45
CA VAL A 97 11.14 16.49 6.99
C VAL A 97 10.63 17.92 6.86
N GLY A 98 9.44 18.12 6.29
CA GLY A 98 8.80 19.43 6.18
C GLY A 98 8.55 20.07 7.55
N PHE A 99 8.14 19.27 8.54
CA PHE A 99 7.92 19.75 9.90
C PHE A 99 9.22 20.13 10.61
N ILE A 100 10.26 19.30 10.52
CA ILE A 100 11.57 19.56 11.15
C ILE A 100 12.29 20.74 10.47
N ARG A 101 12.18 20.85 9.14
CA ARG A 101 12.84 21.86 8.31
C ARG A 101 11.87 22.99 7.92
N GLN A 102 10.89 23.29 8.78
CA GLN A 102 9.81 24.21 8.47
C GLN A 102 10.29 25.59 8.01
N ASP A 103 11.34 26.13 8.65
CA ASP A 103 11.89 27.45 8.31
C ASP A 103 12.48 27.46 6.89
N ALA A 104 13.32 26.46 6.58
CA ALA A 104 13.93 26.33 5.26
C ALA A 104 12.90 26.09 4.15
N ALA A 105 11.83 25.33 4.44
CA ALA A 105 10.74 25.13 3.49
C ALA A 105 9.89 26.41 3.32
N ALA A 106 9.66 27.16 4.41
CA ALA A 106 8.92 28.41 4.37
C ALA A 106 9.68 29.50 3.61
N ASP A 107 11.01 29.55 3.72
CA ASP A 107 11.86 30.48 2.97
C ASP A 107 11.75 30.27 1.45
N ILE A 108 11.59 29.02 1.00
CA ILE A 108 11.35 28.72 -0.42
C ILE A 108 10.02 29.35 -0.86
N LEU A 109 8.94 29.19 -0.09
CA LEU A 109 7.64 29.80 -0.41
C LEU A 109 7.71 31.33 -0.34
N ALA A 110 8.40 31.89 0.65
CA ALA A 110 8.59 33.33 0.79
C ALA A 110 9.37 33.92 -0.40
N SER A 111 10.40 33.22 -0.89
CA SER A 111 11.15 33.61 -2.10
C SER A 111 10.30 33.65 -3.38
N ARG A 112 9.15 32.95 -3.37
CA ARG A 112 8.16 32.93 -4.46
C ARG A 112 7.04 33.97 -4.27
N GLY A 113 7.19 34.91 -3.34
CA GLY A 113 6.30 36.05 -3.14
C GLY A 113 5.20 35.85 -2.10
N LEU A 114 5.21 34.75 -1.33
CA LEU A 114 4.28 34.57 -0.22
C LEU A 114 4.75 35.35 1.01
N SER A 115 3.80 35.82 1.83
CA SER A 115 4.16 36.42 3.11
C SER A 115 4.80 35.37 4.04
N PRO A 116 5.78 35.73 4.89
CA PRO A 116 6.46 34.76 5.75
C PRO A 116 5.51 33.96 6.65
N ALA A 117 4.48 34.63 7.19
CA ALA A 117 3.47 34.00 8.02
C ALA A 117 2.63 32.97 7.23
N LEU A 118 2.22 33.29 6.00
CA LEU A 118 1.46 32.38 5.16
C LEU A 118 2.31 31.19 4.71
N ALA A 119 3.58 31.44 4.34
CA ALA A 119 4.52 30.40 3.95
C ALA A 119 4.73 29.36 5.07
N LEU A 120 4.98 29.82 6.29
CA LEU A 120 5.14 28.95 7.45
C LEU A 120 3.87 28.13 7.72
N TRP A 121 2.71 28.78 7.70
CA TRP A 121 1.42 28.10 7.88
C TRP A 121 1.17 27.02 6.84
N MET A 122 1.46 27.30 5.56
CA MET A 122 1.30 26.33 4.48
C MET A 122 2.23 25.13 4.63
N VAL A 123 3.49 25.36 5.03
CA VAL A 123 4.46 24.29 5.27
C VAL A 123 4.03 23.41 6.44
N LEU A 124 3.62 24.01 7.55
CA LEU A 124 3.13 23.28 8.71
C LEU A 124 1.87 22.48 8.40
N ALA A 125 0.89 23.11 7.75
CA ALA A 125 -0.35 22.45 7.36
C ALA A 125 -0.10 21.30 6.37
N GLY A 126 0.76 21.51 5.37
CA GLY A 126 1.18 20.46 4.43
C GLY A 126 1.89 19.30 5.13
N SER A 127 2.82 19.62 6.03
CA SER A 127 3.56 18.60 6.80
C SER A 127 2.66 17.74 7.68
N VAL A 128 1.70 18.36 8.36
CA VAL A 128 0.69 17.64 9.16
C VAL A 128 -0.21 16.80 8.26
N ALA A 129 -0.70 17.35 7.15
CA ALA A 129 -1.51 16.62 6.20
C ALA A 129 -0.79 15.38 5.68
N ASP A 130 0.50 15.52 5.32
CA ASP A 130 1.35 14.44 4.83
C ASP A 130 1.49 13.31 5.85
N ILE A 131 1.76 13.67 7.11
CA ILE A 131 1.87 12.69 8.20
C ILE A 131 0.54 11.95 8.41
N LEU A 132 -0.58 12.69 8.44
CA LEU A 132 -1.90 12.12 8.66
C LEU A 132 -2.30 11.15 7.56
N VAL A 133 -2.13 11.51 6.28
CA VAL A 133 -2.48 10.61 5.19
C VAL A 133 -1.52 9.42 5.12
N GLY A 134 -0.22 9.63 5.36
CA GLY A 134 0.78 8.57 5.43
C GLY A 134 0.45 7.53 6.50
N ALA A 135 0.01 7.96 7.69
CA ALA A 135 -0.44 7.07 8.75
C ALA A 135 -1.81 6.42 8.45
N ALA A 136 -2.75 7.19 7.89
CA ALA A 136 -4.09 6.72 7.57
C ALA A 136 -4.08 5.51 6.62
N VAL A 137 -3.18 5.50 5.63
CA VAL A 137 -3.05 4.40 4.66
C VAL A 137 -2.61 3.07 5.31
N LEU A 138 -1.95 3.10 6.47
CA LEU A 138 -1.58 1.89 7.21
C LEU A 138 -2.77 1.26 7.95
N VAL A 139 -3.84 2.02 8.19
CA VAL A 139 -5.02 1.57 8.94
C VAL A 139 -6.14 1.23 7.95
N ARG A 140 -6.54 -0.04 7.87
CA ARG A 140 -7.37 -0.55 6.76
C ARG A 140 -8.70 0.20 6.54
N TRP A 141 -9.35 0.65 7.62
CA TRP A 141 -10.62 1.38 7.53
C TRP A 141 -10.44 2.85 7.14
N LEU A 142 -9.26 3.44 7.42
CA LEU A 142 -8.86 4.78 6.99
C LEU A 142 -8.25 4.79 5.59
N ALA A 143 -7.71 3.66 5.12
CA ALA A 143 -6.87 3.62 3.92
C ALA A 143 -7.55 4.20 2.67
N ARG A 144 -8.85 3.96 2.48
CA ARG A 144 -9.58 4.56 1.34
C ARG A 144 -9.61 6.10 1.44
N ALA A 145 -9.94 6.63 2.61
CA ALA A 145 -9.97 8.08 2.83
C ALA A 145 -8.57 8.70 2.71
N GLY A 146 -7.55 8.04 3.26
CA GLY A 146 -6.15 8.44 3.13
C GLY A 146 -5.69 8.52 1.68
N LEU A 147 -5.95 7.48 0.87
CA LEU A 147 -5.60 7.47 -0.56
C LEU A 147 -6.35 8.55 -1.35
N MET A 148 -7.64 8.78 -1.06
CA MET A 148 -8.40 9.86 -1.70
C MET A 148 -7.84 11.24 -1.33
N ALA A 149 -7.44 11.44 -0.07
CA ALA A 149 -6.80 12.67 0.38
C ALA A 149 -5.42 12.86 -0.29
N MET A 150 -4.61 11.80 -0.41
CA MET A 150 -3.34 11.84 -1.15
C MET A 150 -3.54 12.29 -2.60
N ILE A 151 -4.56 11.77 -3.29
CA ILE A 151 -4.92 12.19 -4.66
C ILE A 151 -5.27 13.68 -4.67
N ALA A 152 -6.17 14.12 -3.78
CA ALA A 152 -6.63 15.50 -3.72
C ALA A 152 -5.47 16.49 -3.45
N ILE A 153 -4.64 16.20 -2.44
CA ILE A 153 -3.47 17.02 -2.08
C ILE A 153 -2.50 17.09 -3.26
N THR A 154 -2.23 15.95 -3.91
CA THR A 154 -1.30 15.89 -5.05
C THR A 154 -1.80 16.71 -6.23
N LEU A 155 -3.11 16.65 -6.54
CA LEU A 155 -3.72 17.43 -7.62
C LEU A 155 -3.70 18.93 -7.32
N VAL A 156 -4.00 19.32 -6.07
CA VAL A 156 -3.91 20.72 -5.63
C VAL A 156 -2.47 21.22 -5.74
N TYR A 157 -1.49 20.44 -5.29
CA TYR A 157 -0.07 20.75 -5.40
C TYR A 157 0.37 20.92 -6.85
N LEU A 158 0.05 19.97 -7.73
CA LEU A 158 0.39 20.05 -9.16
C LEU A 158 -0.25 21.27 -9.83
N GLY A 159 -1.52 21.54 -9.55
CA GLY A 159 -2.24 22.70 -10.09
C GLY A 159 -1.63 24.02 -9.62
N ALA A 160 -1.42 24.16 -8.30
CA ALA A 160 -0.82 25.35 -7.72
C ALA A 160 0.61 25.57 -8.24
N ALA A 161 1.45 24.54 -8.28
CA ALA A 161 2.81 24.64 -8.80
C ALA A 161 2.85 24.99 -10.28
N THR A 162 1.93 24.45 -11.09
CA THR A 162 1.86 24.77 -12.53
C THR A 162 1.47 26.23 -12.79
N VAL A 163 0.64 26.83 -11.93
CA VAL A 163 0.24 28.25 -12.05
C VAL A 163 1.29 29.19 -11.46
N LEU A 164 1.83 28.87 -10.28
CA LEU A 164 2.71 29.75 -9.53
C LEU A 164 4.19 29.63 -9.90
N ALA A 165 4.62 28.46 -10.37
CA ALA A 165 6.02 28.15 -10.69
C ALA A 165 6.12 27.16 -11.86
N PRO A 166 5.65 27.53 -13.06
CA PRO A 166 5.67 26.66 -14.24
C PRO A 166 7.10 26.24 -14.64
N ASP A 167 8.11 27.03 -14.25
CA ASP A 167 9.54 26.73 -14.43
C ASP A 167 9.96 25.39 -13.82
N ILE A 168 9.29 24.95 -12.75
CA ILE A 168 9.63 23.71 -12.01
C ILE A 168 9.37 22.45 -12.87
N TRP A 169 8.54 22.53 -13.91
CA TRP A 169 8.38 21.43 -14.87
C TRP A 169 9.67 21.08 -15.61
N LEU A 170 10.54 22.07 -15.80
CA LEU A 170 11.83 21.95 -16.49
C LEU A 170 13.02 21.82 -15.52
N ASP A 171 12.76 21.77 -14.22
CA ASP A 171 13.80 21.58 -13.22
C ASP A 171 14.52 20.24 -13.45
N PRO A 172 15.87 20.20 -13.38
CA PRO A 172 16.65 19.00 -13.70
C PRO A 172 16.39 17.84 -12.74
N LEU A 173 15.96 18.12 -11.50
CA LEU A 173 15.55 17.09 -10.55
C LEU A 173 14.12 16.60 -10.82
N GLY A 174 13.37 17.31 -11.67
CA GLY A 174 12.04 16.95 -12.16
C GLY A 174 11.01 16.68 -11.07
N PRO A 175 10.90 17.51 -10.01
CA PRO A 175 9.99 17.23 -8.89
C PRO A 175 8.53 17.10 -9.35
N LEU A 176 8.02 18.02 -10.19
CA LEU A 176 6.64 17.92 -10.72
C LEU A 176 6.45 16.73 -11.65
N VAL A 177 7.43 16.44 -12.51
CA VAL A 177 7.39 15.30 -13.43
C VAL A 177 7.33 13.98 -12.63
N LYS A 178 8.05 13.88 -11.50
CA LYS A 178 8.06 12.71 -10.62
C LYS A 178 6.79 12.59 -9.78
N THR A 179 6.07 13.68 -9.54
CA THR A 179 4.77 13.64 -8.84
C THR A 179 3.69 12.93 -9.66
N VAL A 180 3.74 12.98 -10.99
CA VAL A 180 2.77 12.29 -11.86
C VAL A 180 2.78 10.75 -11.68
N PRO A 181 3.92 10.04 -11.80
CA PRO A 181 3.94 8.60 -11.54
C PRO A 181 3.66 8.26 -10.07
N ALA A 182 3.98 9.14 -9.12
CA ALA A 182 3.58 8.96 -7.72
C ALA A 182 2.04 9.00 -7.57
N LEU A 183 1.36 9.92 -8.25
CA LEU A 183 -0.10 9.97 -8.31
C LEU A 183 -0.68 8.68 -8.93
N CYS A 184 -0.08 8.18 -10.02
CA CYS A 184 -0.47 6.90 -10.61
C CYS A 184 -0.34 5.74 -9.61
N LEU A 185 0.71 5.73 -8.77
CA LEU A 185 0.88 4.71 -7.73
C LEU A 185 -0.24 4.78 -6.67
N VAL A 186 -0.68 5.98 -6.28
CA VAL A 186 -1.82 6.15 -5.37
C VAL A 186 -3.12 5.64 -6.01
N LEU A 187 -3.33 5.90 -7.31
CA LEU A 187 -4.49 5.37 -8.04
C LEU A 187 -4.46 3.84 -8.14
N VAL A 188 -3.30 3.25 -8.40
CA VAL A 188 -3.11 1.78 -8.38
C VAL A 188 -3.39 1.24 -6.98
N ALA A 189 -2.89 1.87 -5.93
CA ALA A 189 -3.14 1.47 -4.55
C ALA A 189 -4.65 1.50 -4.21
N LEU A 190 -5.37 2.52 -4.69
CA LEU A 190 -6.82 2.62 -4.53
C LEU A 190 -7.55 1.51 -5.28
N ALA A 191 -7.12 1.21 -6.51
CA ALA A 191 -7.71 0.16 -7.34
C ALA A 191 -7.53 -1.26 -6.74
N ILE A 192 -6.42 -1.51 -6.05
CA ILE A 192 -6.13 -2.81 -5.41
C ILE A 192 -6.51 -2.86 -3.92
N LEU A 193 -7.10 -1.80 -3.36
CA LEU A 193 -7.47 -1.74 -1.94
C LEU A 193 -8.57 -2.76 -1.60
N GLU A 194 -9.57 -2.87 -2.46
CA GLU A 194 -10.72 -3.75 -2.27
C GLU A 194 -10.30 -5.22 -2.39
N GLU A 195 -10.59 -5.99 -1.35
CA GLU A 195 -10.50 -7.45 -1.34
C GLU A 195 -11.92 -7.94 -1.59
N ARG A 196 -12.18 -8.52 -2.77
CA ARG A 196 -13.45 -9.20 -3.03
C ARG A 196 -13.59 -10.41 -2.13
#